data_AF-A0A2I0IAW3-F1
#
_entry.id   AF-A0A2I0IAW3-F1
#
_cell.length_a   1.000
_cell.length_b   1.000
_cell.length_c   1.000
_cell.angle_alpha   90.00
_cell.angle_beta   90.00
_cell.angle_gamma   90.00
#
_symmetry.space_group_name_H-M   'P 1'
#
loop_
_entity.id
_entity.type
_entity.pdbx_description
1 polymer ?
#
loop_
_entity_poly.entity_id
_entity_poly.type
_entity_poly.pdbx_seq_one_letter_code
_entity_poly.pdbx_strand_id
1 'polypeptide(L)'
;MALETLAGVISLASNEIGQSRIDAVKNDILKLFDSIEKYDDGTFYFDEKVDGVGPLATTSSVVQGLTAFASTASGRVKLPEDNILGLTKYFLSIGIPGDAKEFFNQVNSLSCLENSRVSVPLILALPATVVSLTNKDKLKVRVTTALGSRSPPLKVKLVRAFISGSKDASVIENQELIFDSEGAFHILDLLPTSIDVGKYTFVFEIVLQDSEDAKVYVTGGQTKVPVYISAIIKIENAEISVLDSDLGSVDTQKKLNLGKEDDVSLAANHLQKLRLSFQLSTPHGHAFKPHQAILKLKHEKAEHIFLVGNSGKKFQVILDFLGLVEKFFYLSGRYDIQLSIGDAVMENSFCQDLGHVELDLPEAPEKAPRPAAQPDDPFSKYGPKAEISHIFRAPEKRPSENLSLAFLALTLLPFLGFLVGLLKLGVNLKNFPSAPVPAMFAILFHVGIGSILALYALFWLKLDLFTTLKALGLLGVFVMFVGHRILSHLASTSSKLKSA
;
A
#
# COMPACT_ATOMS: atom_id res chain seq x y z
N MET A 1 22.46 -35.72 -13.79
CA MET A 1 22.51 -36.57 -15.00
C MET A 1 23.90 -37.09 -15.36
N ALA A 2 24.92 -36.27 -15.68
CA ALA A 2 26.21 -36.79 -16.17
C ALA A 2 26.89 -37.79 -15.20
N LEU A 3 26.93 -37.49 -13.89
CA LEU A 3 27.50 -38.38 -12.88
C LEU A 3 26.73 -39.70 -12.73
N GLU A 4 25.42 -39.67 -12.92
CA GLU A 4 24.55 -40.86 -12.83
C GLU A 4 24.77 -41.78 -14.04
N THR A 5 24.90 -41.20 -15.24
CA THR A 5 25.28 -41.95 -16.44
C THR A 5 26.66 -42.59 -16.28
N LEU A 6 27.63 -41.85 -15.73
CA LEU A 6 28.96 -42.38 -15.43
C LEU A 6 28.90 -43.52 -14.41
N ALA A 7 28.06 -43.42 -13.38
CA ALA A 7 27.83 -44.50 -12.41
C ALA A 7 27.32 -45.78 -13.10
N GLY A 8 26.33 -45.64 -14.00
CA GLY A 8 25.80 -46.75 -14.79
C GLY A 8 26.87 -47.41 -15.67
N VAL A 9 27.70 -46.61 -16.35
CA VAL A 9 28.82 -47.12 -17.17
C VAL A 9 29.83 -47.87 -16.30
N ILE A 10 30.19 -47.34 -15.12
CA ILE A 10 31.12 -48.00 -14.18
C ILE A 10 30.55 -49.33 -13.69
N SER A 11 29.25 -49.37 -13.34
CA SER A 11 28.59 -50.60 -12.90
C SER A 11 28.57 -51.68 -13.98
N LEU A 12 28.46 -51.31 -15.25
CA LEU A 12 28.41 -52.25 -16.38
C LEU A 12 29.81 -52.70 -16.84
N ALA A 13 30.84 -51.88 -16.65
CA ALA A 13 32.17 -52.12 -17.22
C ALA A 13 33.04 -53.13 -16.45
N SER A 14 32.54 -53.68 -15.34
CA SER A 14 33.01 -54.80 -14.49
C SER A 14 34.51 -54.98 -14.14
N ASN A 15 35.48 -54.30 -14.76
CA ASN A 15 36.90 -54.15 -14.36
C ASN A 15 37.77 -53.34 -15.38
N GLU A 16 37.23 -52.85 -16.50
CA GLU A 16 38.05 -52.19 -17.54
C GLU A 16 38.33 -50.69 -17.29
N ILE A 17 37.61 -50.06 -16.38
CA ILE A 17 37.78 -48.63 -16.09
C ILE A 17 38.90 -48.47 -15.07
N GLY A 18 40.04 -47.94 -15.53
CA GLY A 18 41.20 -47.67 -14.68
C GLY A 18 40.90 -46.68 -13.54
N GLN A 19 41.45 -46.97 -12.35
CA GLN A 19 41.31 -46.16 -11.13
C GLN A 19 41.66 -44.68 -11.34
N SER A 20 42.62 -44.37 -12.22
CA SER A 20 43.01 -42.99 -12.56
C SER A 20 41.87 -42.15 -13.16
N ARG A 21 40.97 -42.77 -13.93
CA ARG A 21 39.79 -42.07 -14.48
C ARG A 21 38.73 -41.83 -13.42
N ILE A 22 38.53 -42.79 -12.52
CA ILE A 22 37.63 -42.63 -11.36
C ILE A 22 38.12 -41.48 -10.47
N ASP A 23 39.43 -41.42 -10.22
CA ASP A 23 40.01 -40.36 -9.40
C ASP A 23 39.99 -38.99 -10.09
N ALA A 24 40.10 -38.93 -11.43
CA ALA A 24 39.86 -37.70 -12.19
C ALA A 24 38.42 -37.18 -11.99
N VAL A 25 37.41 -38.05 -12.08
CA VAL A 25 36.01 -37.68 -11.84
C VAL A 25 35.80 -37.21 -10.39
N LYS A 26 36.44 -37.84 -9.40
CA LYS A 26 36.40 -37.37 -8.00
C LYS A 26 36.93 -35.93 -7.87
N ASN A 27 38.01 -35.59 -8.57
CA ASN A 27 38.56 -34.24 -8.56
C ASN A 27 37.63 -33.23 -9.25
N ASP A 28 36.95 -33.64 -10.33
CA ASP A 28 35.98 -32.77 -11.01
C ASP A 28 34.70 -32.57 -10.18
N ILE A 29 34.26 -33.57 -9.41
CA ILE A 29 33.21 -33.41 -8.41
C ILE A 29 33.62 -32.34 -7.37
N LEU A 30 34.86 -32.36 -6.88
CA LEU A 30 35.32 -31.33 -5.94
C LEU A 30 35.23 -29.93 -6.54
N LYS A 31 35.65 -29.74 -7.80
CA LYS A 31 35.52 -28.47 -8.51
C LYS A 31 34.07 -28.04 -8.71
N LEU A 32 33.16 -28.98 -8.94
CA LEU A 32 31.72 -28.67 -9.03
C LEU A 32 31.23 -28.06 -7.71
N PHE A 33 31.67 -28.59 -6.56
CA PHE A 33 31.30 -28.05 -5.26
C PHE A 33 31.91 -26.66 -4.96
N ASP A 34 32.88 -26.19 -5.75
CA ASP A 34 33.35 -24.80 -5.66
C ASP A 34 32.31 -23.80 -6.19
N SER A 35 31.36 -24.25 -7.02
CA SER A 35 30.27 -23.41 -7.53
C SER A 35 29.00 -23.46 -6.67
N ILE A 36 29.06 -24.04 -5.47
CA ILE A 36 27.90 -24.13 -4.58
C ILE A 36 27.56 -22.76 -3.99
N GLU A 37 26.29 -22.37 -4.05
CA GLU A 37 25.80 -21.16 -3.42
C GLU A 37 25.46 -21.41 -1.94
N LYS A 38 25.64 -20.39 -1.10
CA LYS A 38 25.52 -20.50 0.36
C LYS A 38 24.70 -19.34 0.91
N TYR A 39 23.69 -19.65 1.73
CA TYR A 39 22.96 -18.67 2.53
C TYR A 39 23.59 -18.51 3.93
N ASP A 40 23.31 -17.38 4.57
CA ASP A 40 23.81 -17.03 5.92
C ASP A 40 23.29 -17.97 7.03
N ASP A 41 22.21 -18.70 6.78
CA ASP A 41 21.63 -19.70 7.68
C ASP A 41 22.32 -21.08 7.61
N GLY A 42 23.32 -21.22 6.73
CA GLY A 42 24.07 -22.46 6.52
C GLY A 42 23.39 -23.45 5.58
N THR A 43 22.38 -23.03 4.81
CA THR A 43 21.81 -23.82 3.70
C THR A 43 22.60 -23.60 2.41
N PHE A 44 22.95 -24.68 1.72
CA PHE A 44 23.74 -24.63 0.48
C PHE A 44 22.96 -25.26 -0.67
N TYR A 45 23.11 -24.73 -1.88
CA TYR A 45 22.39 -25.19 -3.06
C TYR A 45 23.18 -24.95 -4.34
N PHE A 46 22.73 -25.56 -5.42
CA PHE A 46 23.22 -25.30 -6.76
C PHE A 46 22.14 -24.56 -7.55
N ASP A 47 22.52 -23.44 -8.15
CA ASP A 47 21.69 -22.72 -9.12
C ASP A 47 22.37 -22.75 -10.48
N GLU A 48 21.59 -23.13 -11.49
CA GLU A 48 22.01 -23.10 -12.88
C GLU A 48 21.08 -22.12 -13.58
N LYS A 49 21.64 -21.02 -14.11
CA LYS A 49 20.88 -19.96 -14.78
C LYS A 49 20.41 -20.40 -16.17
N VAL A 50 19.61 -21.47 -16.21
CA VAL A 50 18.99 -22.02 -17.41
C VAL A 50 17.49 -21.80 -17.31
N ASP A 51 16.89 -21.27 -18.37
CA ASP A 51 15.46 -20.95 -18.42
C ASP A 51 14.61 -22.20 -18.09
N GLY A 52 13.82 -22.12 -17.02
CA GLY A 52 12.85 -23.14 -16.64
C GLY A 52 13.35 -24.26 -15.72
N VAL A 53 14.61 -24.24 -15.27
CA VAL A 53 15.12 -25.17 -14.26
C VAL A 53 15.39 -24.41 -12.96
N GLY A 54 14.60 -24.70 -11.93
CA GLY A 54 14.75 -24.08 -10.62
C GLY A 54 15.92 -24.67 -9.81
N PRO A 55 16.44 -23.94 -8.81
CA PRO A 55 17.56 -24.38 -7.97
C PRO A 55 17.36 -25.73 -7.29
N LEU A 56 16.11 -26.07 -6.93
CA LEU A 56 15.76 -27.36 -6.33
C LEU A 56 16.04 -28.54 -7.28
N ALA A 57 15.64 -28.41 -8.55
CA ALA A 57 15.84 -29.47 -9.54
C ALA A 57 17.33 -29.66 -9.87
N THR A 58 18.08 -28.55 -9.96
CA THR A 58 19.53 -28.55 -10.17
C THR A 58 20.24 -29.22 -9.00
N THR A 59 19.99 -28.76 -7.78
CA THR A 59 20.56 -29.31 -6.55
C THR A 59 20.22 -30.79 -6.40
N SER A 60 18.97 -31.16 -6.67
CA SER A 60 18.51 -32.55 -6.65
C SER A 60 19.30 -33.43 -7.64
N SER A 61 19.50 -32.95 -8.87
CA SER A 61 20.25 -33.66 -9.91
C SER A 61 21.72 -33.89 -9.54
N VAL A 62 22.34 -32.93 -8.84
CA VAL A 62 23.71 -33.06 -8.35
C VAL A 62 23.78 -34.11 -7.23
N VAL A 63 22.89 -34.04 -6.25
CA VAL A 63 22.88 -34.98 -5.10
C VAL A 63 22.60 -36.41 -5.53
N GLN A 64 21.62 -36.59 -6.43
CA GLN A 64 21.31 -37.91 -7.00
C GLN A 64 22.52 -38.46 -7.77
N GLY A 65 23.12 -37.66 -8.65
CA GLY A 65 24.28 -38.07 -9.44
C GLY A 65 25.51 -38.39 -8.59
N LEU A 66 25.79 -37.57 -7.57
CA LEU A 66 26.87 -37.79 -6.61
C LEU A 66 26.67 -39.12 -5.86
N THR A 67 25.46 -39.36 -5.36
CA THR A 67 25.15 -40.56 -4.57
C THR A 67 25.23 -41.81 -5.46
N ALA A 68 24.70 -41.75 -6.68
CA ALA A 68 24.82 -42.82 -7.66
C ALA A 68 26.29 -43.14 -7.96
N PHE A 69 27.10 -42.12 -8.27
CA PHE A 69 28.53 -42.30 -8.55
C PHE A 69 29.29 -42.89 -7.36
N ALA A 70 29.05 -42.38 -6.15
CA ALA A 70 29.67 -42.88 -4.93
C ALA A 70 29.28 -44.32 -4.58
N SER A 71 28.10 -44.78 -5.04
CA SER A 71 27.68 -46.17 -4.85
C SER A 71 28.48 -47.16 -5.71
N THR A 72 28.94 -46.73 -6.89
CA THR A 72 29.63 -47.56 -7.88
C THR A 72 31.15 -47.38 -7.89
N ALA A 73 31.66 -46.21 -7.50
CA ALA A 73 33.08 -45.90 -7.55
C ALA A 73 33.88 -46.60 -6.45
N SER A 74 35.11 -47.04 -6.79
CA SER A 74 36.05 -47.60 -5.82
C SER A 74 36.61 -46.51 -4.89
N GLY A 75 36.42 -46.69 -3.58
CA GLY A 75 36.83 -45.75 -2.53
C GLY A 75 35.85 -44.59 -2.33
N ARG A 76 36.01 -43.82 -1.25
CA ARG A 76 35.10 -42.72 -0.94
C ARG A 76 35.43 -41.43 -1.67
N VAL A 77 34.38 -40.70 -2.04
CA VAL A 77 34.47 -39.31 -2.47
C VAL A 77 34.59 -38.45 -1.21
N LYS A 78 35.72 -37.78 -1.01
CA LYS A 78 35.93 -36.89 0.14
C LYS A 78 35.35 -35.52 -0.20
N LEU A 79 34.27 -35.13 0.45
CA LEU A 79 33.69 -33.79 0.36
C LEU A 79 33.78 -33.08 1.71
N PRO A 80 33.86 -31.73 1.72
CA PRO A 80 33.75 -30.96 2.95
C PRO A 80 32.43 -31.29 3.66
N GLU A 81 32.48 -31.56 4.97
CA GLU A 81 31.31 -31.98 5.75
C GLU A 81 30.18 -30.95 5.70
N ASP A 82 30.54 -29.66 5.77
CA ASP A 82 29.60 -28.54 5.69
C ASP A 82 28.79 -28.55 4.37
N ASN A 83 29.37 -29.07 3.28
CA ASN A 83 28.67 -29.11 2.00
C ASN A 83 27.50 -30.11 2.01
N ILE A 84 27.73 -31.31 2.57
CA ILE A 84 26.67 -32.33 2.68
C ILE A 84 25.59 -31.87 3.65
N LEU A 85 25.99 -31.30 4.79
CA LEU A 85 25.04 -30.78 5.76
C LEU A 85 24.23 -29.60 5.21
N GLY A 86 24.89 -28.66 4.52
CA GLY A 86 24.25 -27.48 3.93
C GLY A 86 23.23 -27.84 2.84
N LEU A 87 23.55 -28.82 1.99
CA LEU A 87 22.61 -29.37 1.01
C LEU A 87 21.38 -30.01 1.68
N THR A 88 21.61 -30.75 2.76
CA THR A 88 20.52 -31.38 3.52
C THR A 88 19.61 -30.33 4.15
N LYS A 89 20.19 -29.29 4.76
CA LYS A 89 19.44 -28.16 5.32
C LYS A 89 18.63 -27.43 4.25
N TYR A 90 19.17 -27.27 3.03
CA TYR A 90 18.43 -26.68 1.92
C TYR A 90 17.17 -27.47 1.55
N PHE A 91 17.26 -28.79 1.39
CA PHE A 91 16.07 -29.59 1.13
C PHE A 91 15.06 -29.53 2.28
N LEU A 92 15.53 -29.50 3.53
CA LEU A 92 14.63 -29.41 4.70
C LEU A 92 13.98 -28.02 4.85
N SER A 93 14.66 -26.94 4.45
CA SER A 93 14.16 -25.56 4.64
C SER A 93 13.03 -25.19 3.68
N ILE A 94 12.91 -25.87 2.53
CA ILE A 94 11.84 -25.64 1.54
C ILE A 94 10.45 -26.00 2.10
N GLY A 95 10.38 -26.89 3.10
CA GLY A 95 9.10 -27.35 3.65
C GLY A 95 8.35 -28.22 2.65
N ILE A 96 7.16 -27.77 2.22
CA ILE A 96 6.31 -28.47 1.24
C ILE A 96 6.31 -27.66 -0.06
N PRO A 97 6.96 -28.12 -1.14
CA PRO A 97 6.93 -27.47 -2.45
C PRO A 97 5.52 -27.41 -3.03
N GLY A 98 5.28 -26.42 -3.91
CA GLY A 98 3.98 -26.22 -4.56
C GLY A 98 3.67 -27.22 -5.67
N ASP A 99 4.67 -27.92 -6.18
CA ASP A 99 4.56 -28.84 -7.32
C ASP A 99 4.99 -30.28 -6.97
N ALA A 100 4.33 -31.27 -7.59
CA ALA A 100 4.58 -32.69 -7.31
C ALA A 100 5.97 -33.16 -7.78
N LYS A 101 6.50 -32.60 -8.87
CA LYS A 101 7.85 -32.91 -9.37
C LYS A 101 8.91 -32.37 -8.43
N GLU A 102 8.71 -31.17 -7.92
CA GLU A 102 9.58 -30.57 -6.91
C GLU A 102 9.57 -31.36 -5.59
N PHE A 103 8.38 -31.76 -5.14
CA PHE A 103 8.27 -32.62 -3.96
C PHE A 103 8.98 -33.97 -4.15
N PHE A 104 8.81 -34.62 -5.32
CA PHE A 104 9.55 -35.84 -5.64
C PHE A 104 11.07 -35.62 -5.60
N ASN A 105 11.57 -34.55 -6.23
CA ASN A 105 12.99 -34.23 -6.25
C ASN A 105 13.54 -34.04 -4.83
N GLN A 106 12.83 -33.29 -3.98
CA GLN A 106 13.21 -33.05 -2.59
C GLN A 106 13.28 -34.36 -1.78
N VAL A 107 12.21 -35.17 -1.81
CA VAL A 107 12.13 -36.43 -1.05
C VAL A 107 13.18 -37.44 -1.56
N ASN A 108 13.34 -37.55 -2.89
CA ASN A 108 14.33 -38.45 -3.47
C ASN A 108 15.75 -38.03 -3.08
N SER A 109 16.07 -36.74 -3.10
CA SER A 109 17.39 -36.23 -2.67
C SER A 109 17.65 -36.46 -1.19
N LEU A 110 16.65 -36.26 -0.32
CA LEU A 110 16.77 -36.61 1.11
C LEU A 110 17.00 -38.10 1.30
N SER A 111 16.32 -38.97 0.53
CA SER A 111 16.56 -40.41 0.53
C SER A 111 17.95 -40.81 0.03
N CYS A 112 18.50 -40.09 -0.95
CA CYS A 112 19.89 -40.29 -1.39
C CYS A 112 20.89 -39.94 -0.28
N LEU A 113 20.64 -38.86 0.46
CA LEU A 113 21.49 -38.42 1.57
C LEU A 113 21.40 -39.36 2.79
N GLU A 114 20.24 -39.98 3.01
CA GLU A 114 20.02 -40.97 4.08
C GLU A 114 20.90 -42.21 3.92
N ASN A 115 21.05 -42.71 2.69
CA ASN A 115 21.76 -43.96 2.38
C ASN A 115 23.03 -43.71 1.54
N SER A 116 23.74 -42.62 1.79
CA SER A 116 24.90 -42.25 0.99
C SER A 116 26.17 -42.99 1.41
N ARG A 117 26.92 -43.52 0.43
CA ARG A 117 28.31 -44.00 0.63
C ARG A 117 29.32 -42.86 0.79
N VAL A 118 28.91 -41.61 0.53
CA VAL A 118 29.71 -40.42 0.78
C VAL A 118 29.79 -40.19 2.28
N SER A 119 28.72 -39.66 2.86
CA SER A 119 28.50 -39.48 4.29
C SER A 119 27.00 -39.28 4.56
N VAL A 120 26.53 -39.70 5.73
CA VAL A 120 25.15 -39.50 6.19
C VAL A 120 25.11 -38.27 7.11
N PRO A 121 24.34 -37.21 6.77
CA PRO A 121 24.27 -35.99 7.56
C PRO A 121 23.45 -36.19 8.83
N LEU A 122 23.99 -35.74 9.97
CA LEU A 122 23.27 -35.66 11.23
C LEU A 122 22.69 -34.25 11.42
N ILE A 123 21.37 -34.19 11.53
CA ILE A 123 20.59 -32.96 11.68
C ILE A 123 20.24 -32.76 13.14
N LEU A 124 20.66 -31.63 13.69
CA LEU A 124 20.23 -31.15 15.00
C LEU A 124 18.91 -30.40 14.86
N ALA A 125 17.88 -30.89 15.53
CA ALA A 125 16.55 -30.30 15.54
C ALA A 125 16.07 -30.04 16.97
N LEU A 126 15.41 -28.90 17.18
CA LEU A 126 14.73 -28.57 18.42
C LEU A 126 13.22 -28.73 18.19
N PRO A 127 12.53 -29.62 18.92
CA PRO A 127 11.08 -29.75 18.81
C PRO A 127 10.33 -28.45 19.16
N ALA A 128 10.92 -27.65 20.06
CA ALA A 128 10.44 -26.31 20.40
C ALA A 128 11.64 -25.37 20.55
N THR A 129 11.54 -24.20 19.92
CA THR A 129 12.53 -23.12 20.06
C THR A 129 12.12 -22.08 21.10
N VAL A 130 10.94 -22.25 21.71
CA VAL A 130 10.44 -21.44 22.83
C VAL A 130 10.53 -22.28 24.10
N VAL A 131 11.11 -21.73 25.15
CA VAL A 131 11.25 -22.39 26.46
C VAL A 131 10.67 -21.47 27.54
N SER A 132 9.63 -21.95 28.23
CA SER A 132 9.00 -21.23 29.34
C SER A 132 9.78 -21.38 30.64
N LEU A 133 10.24 -20.27 31.22
CA LEU A 133 10.76 -20.22 32.59
C LEU A 133 9.64 -20.44 33.62
N THR A 134 8.42 -20.01 33.31
CA THR A 134 7.26 -20.15 34.20
C THR A 134 6.84 -21.60 34.36
N ASN A 135 6.72 -22.34 33.25
CA ASN A 135 6.38 -23.76 33.26
C ASN A 135 7.57 -24.67 33.58
N LYS A 136 8.78 -24.09 33.71
CA LYS A 136 10.05 -24.80 33.89
C LYS A 136 10.30 -25.82 32.77
N ASP A 137 10.04 -25.38 31.55
CA ASP A 137 10.26 -26.19 30.36
C ASP A 137 11.74 -26.53 30.24
N LYS A 138 12.01 -27.76 29.79
CA LYS A 138 13.36 -28.23 29.52
C LYS A 138 13.66 -28.06 28.04
N LEU A 139 14.85 -27.55 27.71
CA LEU A 139 15.29 -27.48 26.33
C LEU A 139 15.65 -28.88 25.83
N LYS A 140 14.93 -29.35 24.81
CA LYS A 140 15.13 -30.66 24.18
C LYS A 140 15.77 -30.48 22.82
N VAL A 141 16.81 -31.25 22.57
CA VAL A 141 17.52 -31.32 21.31
C VAL A 141 17.45 -32.75 20.81
N ARG A 142 17.13 -32.94 19.54
CA ARG A 142 17.14 -34.25 18.89
C ARG A 142 18.16 -34.23 17.77
N VAL A 143 18.90 -35.32 17.63
CA VAL A 143 19.80 -35.53 16.50
C VAL A 143 19.28 -36.72 15.71
N THR A 144 18.98 -36.52 14.43
CA THR A 144 18.52 -37.57 13.52
C THR A 144 19.26 -37.47 12.19
N THR A 145 19.08 -38.47 11.33
CA THR A 145 19.44 -38.35 9.91
C THR A 145 18.43 -37.47 9.15
N ALA A 146 18.66 -37.27 7.85
CA ALA A 146 17.83 -36.43 6.98
C ALA A 146 16.36 -36.86 6.94
N LEU A 147 16.06 -38.16 6.99
CA LEU A 147 14.70 -38.71 7.01
C LEU A 147 14.20 -39.11 8.41
N GLY A 148 14.93 -38.75 9.47
CA GLY A 148 14.48 -38.96 10.85
C GLY A 148 14.86 -40.31 11.47
N SER A 149 15.77 -41.08 10.86
CA SER A 149 16.31 -42.31 11.46
C SER A 149 17.15 -42.01 12.70
N ARG A 150 17.34 -43.03 13.55
CA ARG A 150 18.12 -42.91 14.79
C ARG A 150 19.60 -42.65 14.48
N SER A 151 20.19 -41.69 15.19
CA SER A 151 21.62 -41.41 15.13
C SER A 151 22.44 -42.49 15.85
N PRO A 152 23.74 -42.63 15.53
CA PRO A 152 24.66 -43.43 16.34
C PRO A 152 24.85 -42.83 17.76
N PRO A 153 25.47 -43.57 18.70
CA PRO A 153 25.83 -43.05 20.01
C PRO A 153 26.68 -41.77 19.92
N LEU A 154 26.14 -40.67 20.42
CA LEU A 154 26.76 -39.34 20.34
C LEU A 154 26.50 -38.52 21.59
N LYS A 155 27.26 -37.43 21.73
CA LYS A 155 27.11 -36.41 22.76
C LYS A 155 26.76 -35.08 22.08
N VAL A 156 25.86 -34.32 22.70
CA VAL A 156 25.54 -32.96 22.26
C VAL A 156 26.06 -31.98 23.31
N LYS A 157 26.90 -31.05 22.88
CA LYS A 157 27.45 -29.99 23.73
C LYS A 157 26.85 -28.65 23.34
N LEU A 158 26.36 -27.90 24.31
CA LEU A 158 26.08 -26.48 24.20
C LEU A 158 27.39 -25.73 24.44
N VAL A 159 28.08 -25.39 23.35
CA VAL A 159 29.38 -24.71 23.39
C VAL A 159 29.24 -23.32 24.00
N ARG A 160 28.22 -22.58 23.54
CA ARG A 160 27.90 -21.25 24.06
C ARG A 160 26.44 -20.88 23.83
N ALA A 161 25.91 -20.04 24.70
CA ALA A 161 24.65 -19.33 24.48
C ALA A 161 24.86 -17.84 24.74
N PHE A 162 24.38 -16.97 23.87
CA PHE A 162 24.50 -15.52 24.04
C PHE A 162 23.22 -14.81 23.62
N ILE A 163 22.99 -13.60 24.16
CA ILE A 163 21.82 -12.78 23.81
C ILE A 163 21.94 -12.34 22.35
N SER A 164 20.89 -12.58 21.55
CA SER A 164 20.89 -12.24 20.13
C SER A 164 21.05 -10.72 19.94
N GLY A 165 22.12 -10.32 19.25
CA GLY A 165 22.44 -8.91 18.98
C GLY A 165 23.51 -8.30 19.91
N SER A 166 23.94 -9.00 20.95
CA SER A 166 25.11 -8.64 21.76
C SER A 166 26.31 -9.51 21.39
N LYS A 167 27.50 -8.92 21.25
CA LYS A 167 28.72 -9.64 20.87
C LYS A 167 29.53 -10.20 22.04
N ASP A 168 29.27 -9.78 23.29
CA ASP A 168 30.37 -9.74 24.27
C ASP A 168 30.16 -10.47 25.62
N ALA A 169 29.21 -11.40 25.76
CA ALA A 169 29.27 -12.38 26.87
C ALA A 169 28.43 -13.64 26.58
N SER A 170 29.09 -14.80 26.59
CA SER A 170 28.39 -16.08 26.66
C SER A 170 27.74 -16.20 28.05
N VAL A 171 26.44 -16.50 28.09
CA VAL A 171 25.66 -16.73 29.32
C VAL A 171 25.79 -18.17 29.80
N ILE A 172 26.07 -19.08 28.87
CA ILE A 172 26.44 -20.48 29.11
C ILE A 172 27.71 -20.75 28.32
N GLU A 173 28.65 -21.49 28.90
CA GLU A 173 29.83 -22.02 28.20
C GLU A 173 30.00 -23.51 28.48
N ASN A 174 30.21 -24.29 27.42
CA ASN A 174 30.62 -25.70 27.46
C ASN A 174 29.79 -26.62 28.38
N GLN A 175 28.47 -26.64 28.17
CA GLN A 175 27.57 -27.54 28.89
C GLN A 175 27.23 -28.78 28.05
N GLU A 176 27.46 -29.98 28.58
CA GLU A 176 27.03 -31.23 27.95
C GLU A 176 25.55 -31.52 28.30
N LEU A 177 24.76 -31.93 27.30
CA LEU A 177 23.35 -32.27 27.48
C LEU A 177 23.19 -33.74 27.88
N ILE A 178 22.19 -34.02 28.73
CA ILE A 178 21.91 -35.37 29.24
C ILE A 178 21.05 -36.12 28.22
N PHE A 179 21.48 -37.31 27.81
CA PHE A 179 20.71 -38.13 26.89
C PHE A 179 19.60 -38.89 27.63
N ASP A 180 18.37 -38.68 27.17
CA ASP A 180 17.17 -39.41 27.59
C ASP A 180 16.86 -40.53 26.57
N SER A 181 17.01 -41.78 27.02
CA SER A 181 16.82 -42.97 26.19
C SER A 181 15.37 -43.28 25.86
N GLU A 182 14.40 -42.79 26.65
CA GLU A 182 12.97 -43.05 26.40
C GLU A 182 12.44 -42.23 25.22
N GLY A 183 12.78 -40.93 25.17
CA GLY A 183 12.35 -40.02 24.12
C GLY A 183 13.33 -39.83 22.96
N ALA A 184 14.55 -40.38 23.07
CA ALA A 184 15.68 -40.13 22.18
C ALA A 184 15.99 -38.62 22.04
N PHE A 185 16.09 -37.93 23.19
CA PHE A 185 16.38 -36.50 23.26
C PHE A 185 17.65 -36.25 24.09
N HIS A 186 18.37 -35.20 23.75
CA HIS A 186 19.38 -34.58 24.59
C HIS A 186 18.72 -33.40 25.31
N ILE A 187 18.75 -33.42 26.63
CA ILE A 187 18.01 -32.48 27.48
C ILE A 187 19.02 -31.61 28.24
N LEU A 188 18.76 -30.30 28.23
CA LEU A 188 19.35 -29.37 29.17
C LEU A 188 18.37 -29.21 30.35
N ASP A 189 18.65 -29.90 31.45
CA ASP A 189 17.71 -30.05 32.57
C ASP A 189 17.44 -28.75 33.35
N LEU A 190 18.45 -27.90 33.50
CA LEU A 190 18.37 -26.64 34.25
C LEU A 190 19.01 -25.52 33.43
N LEU A 191 18.22 -24.50 33.10
CA LEU A 191 18.75 -23.24 32.60
C LEU A 191 19.47 -22.52 33.77
N PRO A 192 20.71 -22.06 33.57
CA PRO A 192 21.41 -21.27 34.59
C PRO A 192 20.63 -20.03 34.97
N THR A 193 20.76 -19.58 36.23
CA THR A 193 20.12 -18.35 36.74
C THR A 193 20.60 -17.07 36.04
N SER A 194 21.64 -17.16 35.21
CA SER A 194 22.11 -16.08 34.35
C SER A 194 21.25 -15.88 33.09
N ILE A 195 20.41 -16.87 32.73
CA ILE A 195 19.44 -16.74 31.63
C ILE A 195 18.15 -16.16 32.18
N ASP A 196 17.69 -15.09 31.54
CA ASP A 196 16.41 -14.47 31.82
C ASP A 196 15.55 -14.42 30.55
N VAL A 197 14.37 -13.83 30.62
CA VAL A 197 13.47 -13.64 29.48
C VAL A 197 14.18 -12.89 28.35
N GLY A 198 14.19 -13.45 27.15
CA GLY A 198 14.87 -12.82 26.02
C GLY A 198 15.08 -13.73 24.81
N LYS A 199 15.73 -13.16 23.80
CA LYS A 199 16.11 -13.84 22.56
C LYS A 199 17.57 -14.22 22.64
N TYR A 200 17.86 -15.50 22.48
CA TYR A 200 19.20 -16.05 22.59
C TYR A 200 19.58 -16.81 21.32
N THR A 201 20.88 -16.88 21.06
CA THR A 201 21.45 -17.76 20.05
C THR A 201 22.25 -18.84 20.78
N PHE A 202 21.80 -20.08 20.67
CA PHE A 202 22.44 -21.25 21.24
C PHE A 202 23.33 -21.90 20.18
N VAL A 203 24.55 -22.26 20.56
CA VAL A 203 25.52 -22.89 19.66
C VAL A 203 25.81 -24.29 20.14
N PHE A 204 25.31 -25.27 19.39
CA PHE A 204 25.47 -26.69 19.68
C PHE A 204 26.57 -27.31 18.83
N GLU A 205 27.22 -28.33 19.37
CA GLU A 205 28.19 -29.17 18.69
C GLU A 205 27.86 -30.64 18.96
N ILE A 206 27.86 -31.45 17.90
CA ILE A 206 27.64 -32.89 17.99
C ILE A 206 29.01 -33.58 17.98
N VAL A 207 29.25 -34.41 19.00
CA VAL A 207 30.48 -35.19 19.15
C VAL A 207 30.14 -36.67 19.12
N LEU A 208 30.61 -37.39 18.10
CA LEU A 208 30.45 -38.84 17.98
C LEU A 208 31.29 -39.55 19.05
N GLN A 209 30.77 -40.64 19.62
CA GLN A 209 31.50 -41.40 20.64
C GLN A 209 32.52 -42.37 20.04
N ASP A 210 32.20 -42.97 18.89
CA ASP A 210 33.10 -43.83 18.13
C ASP A 210 33.77 -43.05 17.00
N SER A 211 35.09 -43.18 16.86
CA SER A 211 35.85 -42.55 15.77
C SER A 211 35.60 -43.23 14.41
N GLU A 212 35.11 -44.47 14.40
CA GLU A 212 34.69 -45.15 13.19
C GLU A 212 33.36 -44.59 12.66
N ASP A 213 32.49 -44.07 13.52
CA ASP A 213 31.24 -43.42 13.08
C ASP A 213 31.51 -42.12 12.32
N ALA A 214 32.61 -41.42 12.60
CA ALA A 214 33.04 -40.23 11.87
C ALA A 214 33.39 -40.52 10.40
N LYS A 215 33.60 -41.81 10.06
CA LYS A 215 33.74 -42.22 8.67
C LYS A 215 32.38 -42.24 7.97
N VAL A 216 31.28 -42.53 8.66
CA VAL A 216 29.96 -42.71 8.03
C VAL A 216 29.12 -41.45 8.16
N TYR A 217 29.16 -40.78 9.30
CA TYR A 217 28.31 -39.66 9.65
C TYR A 217 29.06 -38.34 9.62
N VAL A 218 28.36 -37.26 9.26
CA VAL A 218 28.90 -35.89 9.31
C VAL A 218 28.03 -35.01 10.20
N THR A 219 28.69 -34.19 11.02
CA THR A 219 28.03 -33.33 12.01
C THR A 219 28.05 -31.86 11.64
N GLY A 220 28.96 -31.44 10.74
CA GLY A 220 29.09 -30.06 10.24
C GLY A 220 29.40 -29.03 11.33
N GLY A 221 30.12 -29.45 12.37
CA GLY A 221 30.65 -28.58 13.41
C GLY A 221 29.60 -27.91 14.30
N GLN A 222 29.65 -26.57 14.38
CA GLN A 222 28.82 -25.78 15.28
C GLN A 222 27.53 -25.30 14.62
N THR A 223 26.38 -25.70 15.17
CA THR A 223 25.05 -25.27 14.72
C THR A 223 24.50 -24.17 15.62
N LYS A 224 24.17 -23.02 15.02
CA LYS A 224 23.53 -21.89 15.71
C LYS A 224 22.02 -22.01 15.60
N VAL A 225 21.31 -21.91 16.73
CA VAL A 225 19.85 -21.99 16.78
C VAL A 225 19.30 -20.80 17.59
N PRO A 226 18.34 -20.03 17.06
CA PRO A 226 17.64 -19.03 17.85
C PRO A 226 16.69 -19.72 18.84
N VAL A 227 16.78 -19.33 20.11
CA VAL A 227 15.94 -19.83 21.21
C VAL A 227 15.31 -18.63 21.92
N TYR A 228 14.00 -18.70 22.13
CA TYR A 228 13.20 -17.70 22.83
C TYR A 228 12.94 -18.18 24.23
N ILE A 229 13.44 -17.47 25.23
CA ILE A 229 13.19 -17.77 26.63
C ILE A 229 12.00 -16.90 27.05
N SER A 230 10.85 -17.53 27.29
CA SER A 230 9.60 -16.85 27.64
C SER A 230 9.29 -16.96 29.12
N ALA A 231 8.50 -16.01 29.64
CA ALA A 231 7.89 -16.13 30.96
C ALA A 231 6.64 -15.24 31.09
N ILE A 232 5.89 -15.46 32.17
CA ILE A 232 4.93 -14.48 32.68
C ILE A 232 5.68 -13.26 33.22
N ILE A 233 5.42 -12.11 32.63
CA ILE A 233 5.98 -10.81 33.04
C ILE A 233 5.12 -10.20 34.13
N LYS A 234 5.76 -9.76 35.21
CA LYS A 234 5.09 -9.10 36.32
C LYS A 234 4.83 -7.65 35.96
N ILE A 235 3.57 -7.23 36.13
CA ILE A 235 3.13 -5.86 35.90
C ILE A 235 2.86 -5.22 37.25
N GLU A 236 3.55 -4.13 37.56
CA GLU A 236 3.46 -3.44 38.85
C GLU A 236 3.18 -1.95 38.67
N ASN A 237 2.63 -1.32 39.71
CA ASN A 237 2.43 0.12 39.79
C ASN A 237 1.68 0.70 38.57
N ALA A 238 0.71 -0.06 38.04
CA ALA A 238 -0.11 0.37 36.95
C ALA A 238 -1.14 1.40 37.42
N GLU A 239 -1.08 2.60 36.85
CA GLU A 239 -1.91 3.73 37.22
C GLU A 239 -2.27 4.56 35.99
N ILE A 240 -3.51 5.04 35.97
CA ILE A 240 -3.98 6.04 35.02
C ILE A 240 -4.50 7.26 35.79
N SER A 241 -4.11 8.46 35.35
CA SER A 241 -4.49 9.70 36.00
C SER A 241 -4.72 10.85 35.04
N VAL A 242 -5.58 11.77 35.44
CA VAL A 242 -5.79 13.07 34.81
C VAL A 242 -5.03 14.11 35.63
N LEU A 243 -4.22 14.90 34.94
CA LEU A 243 -3.34 15.90 35.54
C LEU A 243 -3.75 17.29 35.10
N ASP A 244 -3.66 18.24 36.01
CA ASP A 244 -3.78 19.66 35.69
C ASP A 244 -2.46 20.20 35.12
N SER A 245 -2.54 21.08 34.13
CA SER A 245 -1.38 21.62 33.42
C SER A 245 -0.55 22.59 34.25
N ASP A 246 -1.17 23.34 35.18
CA ASP A 246 -0.52 24.46 35.84
C ASP A 246 0.31 24.04 37.07
N LEU A 247 -0.07 22.95 37.74
CA LEU A 247 0.55 22.51 39.00
C LEU A 247 1.08 21.07 38.95
N GLY A 248 0.80 20.31 37.89
CA GLY A 248 1.07 18.87 37.84
C GLY A 248 0.33 18.08 38.93
N SER A 249 -0.67 18.71 39.57
CA SER A 249 -1.53 18.11 40.57
C SER A 249 -2.40 17.04 39.91
N VAL A 250 -2.56 15.94 40.62
CA VAL A 250 -3.36 14.80 40.17
C VAL A 250 -4.81 15.10 40.52
N ASP A 251 -5.64 15.28 39.50
CA ASP A 251 -7.07 15.57 39.66
C ASP A 251 -7.82 14.26 39.98
N THR A 252 -7.61 13.24 39.14
CA THR A 252 -8.15 11.89 39.36
C THR A 252 -7.08 10.85 39.12
N GLN A 253 -6.97 9.84 39.98
CA GLN A 253 -6.06 8.70 39.83
C GLN A 253 -6.80 7.39 40.07
N LYS A 254 -6.62 6.44 39.17
CA LYS A 254 -7.10 5.06 39.32
C LYS A 254 -5.93 4.11 39.22
N LYS A 255 -5.81 3.20 40.18
CA LYS A 255 -4.91 2.05 40.08
C LYS A 255 -5.54 1.00 39.17
N LEU A 256 -4.74 0.43 38.29
CA LEU A 256 -5.18 -0.55 37.30
C LEU A 256 -4.76 -1.95 37.72
N ASN A 257 -5.65 -2.92 37.53
CA ASN A 257 -5.35 -4.33 37.73
C ASN A 257 -5.24 -5.01 36.37
N LEU A 258 -4.17 -4.67 35.64
CA LEU A 258 -3.87 -5.20 34.31
C LEU A 258 -3.82 -6.75 34.36
N GLY A 259 -4.77 -7.39 33.67
CA GLY A 259 -5.02 -8.84 33.74
C GLY A 259 -6.41 -9.25 34.27
N LYS A 260 -7.25 -8.30 34.70
CA LYS A 260 -8.69 -8.45 34.98
C LYS A 260 -9.46 -7.28 34.37
N GLU A 261 -10.77 -7.41 34.16
CA GLU A 261 -11.59 -6.29 33.69
C GLU A 261 -11.46 -5.09 34.64
N ASP A 262 -10.92 -3.98 34.12
CA ASP A 262 -10.86 -2.68 34.78
C ASP A 262 -12.02 -1.84 34.21
N ASP A 263 -12.76 -1.14 35.09
CA ASP A 263 -13.82 -0.20 34.68
C ASP A 263 -13.39 1.25 35.01
N VAL A 264 -12.45 1.75 34.20
CA VAL A 264 -11.99 3.13 34.27
C VAL A 264 -13.05 4.04 33.66
N SER A 265 -13.37 5.09 34.39
CA SER A 265 -14.22 6.20 33.94
C SER A 265 -13.54 7.46 34.45
N LEU A 266 -13.12 8.31 33.51
CA LEU A 266 -12.39 9.55 33.73
C LEU A 266 -13.05 10.65 32.92
N ALA A 267 -12.88 11.89 33.35
CA ALA A 267 -13.24 13.07 32.55
C ALA A 267 -12.01 13.96 32.46
N ALA A 268 -11.76 14.55 31.28
CA ALA A 268 -10.67 15.50 31.10
C ALA A 268 -11.06 16.58 30.08
N ASN A 269 -10.61 17.82 30.31
CA ASN A 269 -10.74 18.90 29.34
C ASN A 269 -9.44 19.09 28.54
N HIS A 270 -9.49 19.99 27.54
CA HIS A 270 -8.34 20.31 26.70
C HIS A 270 -7.11 20.90 27.42
N LEU A 271 -7.27 21.45 28.62
CA LEU A 271 -6.14 21.95 29.43
C LEU A 271 -5.55 20.88 30.33
N GLN A 272 -6.16 19.71 30.44
CA GLN A 272 -5.67 18.62 31.27
C GLN A 272 -4.82 17.63 30.45
N LYS A 273 -4.09 16.77 31.15
CA LYS A 273 -3.25 15.73 30.54
C LYS A 273 -3.62 14.37 31.08
N LEU A 274 -3.72 13.37 30.21
CA LEU A 274 -3.90 11.98 30.62
C LEU A 274 -2.53 11.31 30.75
N ARG A 275 -2.22 10.79 31.93
CA ARG A 275 -1.01 10.03 32.21
C ARG A 275 -1.35 8.57 32.48
N LEU A 276 -0.73 7.67 31.73
CA LEU A 276 -0.71 6.24 32.03
C LEU A 276 0.71 5.84 32.37
N SER A 277 0.89 5.05 33.42
CA SER A 277 2.19 4.45 33.72
C SER A 277 2.10 3.10 34.41
N PHE A 278 3.13 2.27 34.19
CA PHE A 278 3.26 0.94 34.77
C PHE A 278 4.73 0.51 34.73
N GLN A 279 5.07 -0.57 35.43
CA GLN A 279 6.40 -1.16 35.46
C GLN A 279 6.31 -2.62 35.05
N LEU A 280 7.27 -3.08 34.25
CA LEU A 280 7.36 -4.46 33.79
C LEU A 280 8.65 -5.07 34.31
N SER A 281 8.55 -6.21 34.99
CA SER A 281 9.69 -6.96 35.49
C SER A 281 9.63 -8.43 35.11
N THR A 282 10.79 -9.00 34.81
CA THR A 282 10.94 -10.44 34.58
C THR A 282 10.77 -11.20 35.90
N PRO A 283 10.58 -12.54 35.87
CA PRO A 283 10.54 -13.35 37.09
C PRO A 283 11.78 -13.21 37.98
N HIS A 284 12.93 -12.87 37.39
CA HIS A 284 14.18 -12.60 38.11
C HIS A 284 14.30 -11.16 38.65
N GLY A 285 13.30 -10.31 38.43
CA GLY A 285 13.25 -8.93 38.93
C GLY A 285 13.99 -7.91 38.06
N HIS A 286 14.47 -8.30 36.88
CA HIS A 286 15.08 -7.39 35.92
C HIS A 286 14.01 -6.59 35.17
N ALA A 287 14.37 -5.39 34.70
CA ALA A 287 13.46 -4.55 33.94
C ALA A 287 13.17 -5.19 32.58
N PHE A 288 11.89 -5.38 32.25
CA PHE A 288 11.49 -5.96 30.97
C PHE A 288 11.07 -4.88 29.98
N LYS A 289 11.62 -4.93 28.78
CA LYS A 289 11.23 -4.05 27.67
C LYS A 289 10.51 -4.85 26.59
N PRO A 290 9.17 -4.77 26.51
CA PRO A 290 8.42 -5.45 25.46
C PRO A 290 8.71 -4.83 24.10
N HIS A 291 8.53 -5.63 23.06
CA HIS A 291 8.56 -5.18 21.67
C HIS A 291 7.47 -4.15 21.38
N GLN A 292 6.27 -4.32 21.93
CA GLN A 292 5.14 -3.42 21.73
C GLN A 292 4.47 -3.05 23.05
N ALA A 293 4.27 -1.75 23.26
CA ALA A 293 3.45 -1.19 24.34
C ALA A 293 2.70 0.02 23.77
N ILE A 294 1.38 -0.10 23.65
CA ILE A 294 0.54 0.80 22.87
C ILE A 294 -0.70 1.17 23.67
N LEU A 295 -0.98 2.47 23.77
CA LEU A 295 -2.23 3.02 24.28
C LEU A 295 -3.08 3.47 23.08
N LYS A 296 -4.29 2.94 22.97
CA LYS A 296 -5.27 3.33 21.96
C LYS A 296 -6.43 4.07 22.62
N LEU A 297 -6.81 5.20 22.04
CA LEU A 297 -8.02 5.94 22.36
C LEU A 297 -8.96 5.86 21.17
N LYS A 298 -10.15 5.30 21.36
CA LYS A 298 -11.14 5.07 20.33
C LYS A 298 -12.37 5.94 20.55
N HIS A 299 -12.65 6.81 19.59
CA HIS A 299 -13.90 7.55 19.47
C HIS A 299 -14.74 6.92 18.36
N GLU A 300 -16.05 7.18 18.33
CA GLU A 300 -16.97 6.66 17.31
C GLU A 300 -16.50 6.92 15.86
N LYS A 301 -15.77 8.02 15.65
CA LYS A 301 -15.34 8.51 14.33
C LYS A 301 -13.85 8.34 14.04
N ALA A 302 -13.02 8.06 15.05
CA ALA A 302 -11.57 8.08 14.91
C ALA A 302 -10.89 7.19 15.95
N GLU A 303 -9.78 6.56 15.55
CA GLU A 303 -8.92 5.81 16.45
C GLU A 303 -7.54 6.48 16.51
N HIS A 304 -7.02 6.69 17.71
CA HIS A 304 -5.72 7.29 17.95
C HIS A 304 -4.83 6.31 18.71
N ILE A 305 -3.61 6.12 18.21
CA ILE A 305 -2.66 5.13 18.71
C ILE A 305 -1.41 5.86 19.21
N PHE A 306 -1.01 5.60 20.45
CA PHE A 306 0.13 6.21 21.11
C PHE A 306 1.09 5.13 21.59
N LEU A 307 2.38 5.29 21.25
CA LEU A 307 3.44 4.44 21.78
C LEU A 307 3.72 4.84 23.23
N VAL A 308 3.80 3.85 24.12
CA VAL A 308 4.15 4.10 25.52
C VAL A 308 5.67 4.20 25.65
N GLY A 309 6.14 5.35 26.13
CA GLY A 309 7.57 5.61 26.33
C GLY A 309 8.15 4.75 27.44
N ASN A 310 9.44 4.43 27.35
CA ASN A 310 10.19 3.70 28.38
C ASN A 310 11.24 4.63 29.02
N SER A 311 11.13 4.82 30.34
CA SER A 311 12.14 5.49 31.17
C SER A 311 12.76 4.47 32.15
N GLY A 312 13.61 3.60 31.62
CA GLY A 312 14.31 2.56 32.37
C GLY A 312 13.38 1.44 32.87
N LYS A 313 12.87 1.58 34.10
CA LYS A 313 11.95 0.62 34.73
C LYS A 313 10.48 1.01 34.61
N LYS A 314 10.19 2.28 34.33
CA LYS A 314 8.83 2.83 34.27
C LYS A 314 8.44 3.11 32.83
N PHE A 315 7.34 2.50 32.40
CA PHE A 315 6.65 2.83 31.17
C PHE A 315 5.69 3.96 31.46
N GLN A 316 5.70 4.98 30.61
CA GLN A 316 4.88 6.16 30.79
C GLN A 316 4.51 6.78 29.45
N VAL A 317 3.24 7.19 29.35
CA VAL A 317 2.75 8.07 28.31
C VAL A 317 1.97 9.20 28.97
N ILE A 318 2.21 10.43 28.50
CA ILE A 318 1.47 11.62 28.91
C ILE A 318 0.88 12.21 27.64
N LEU A 319 -0.43 12.19 27.54
CA LEU A 319 -1.18 12.79 26.46
C LEU A 319 -1.59 14.20 26.88
N ASP A 320 -0.94 15.19 26.28
CA ASP A 320 -1.27 16.59 26.46
C ASP A 320 -2.40 16.96 25.49
N PHE A 321 -3.63 17.07 26.00
CA PHE A 321 -4.79 17.27 25.12
C PHE A 321 -4.70 18.59 24.36
N LEU A 322 -4.13 19.65 24.95
CA LEU A 322 -3.95 20.95 24.29
C LEU A 322 -3.08 20.84 23.04
N GLY A 323 -1.97 20.09 23.14
CA GLY A 323 -1.07 19.83 22.02
C GLY A 323 -1.60 18.78 21.03
N LEU A 324 -2.67 18.06 21.39
CA LEU A 324 -3.25 16.99 20.61
C LEU A 324 -4.62 17.34 20.00
N VAL A 325 -5.25 18.46 20.36
CA VAL A 325 -6.61 18.83 19.91
C VAL A 325 -6.79 18.70 18.40
N GLU A 326 -5.83 19.22 17.61
CA GLU A 326 -5.87 19.13 16.15
C GLU A 326 -5.80 17.67 15.64
N LYS A 327 -5.00 16.83 16.31
CA LYS A 327 -4.87 15.40 15.96
C LYS A 327 -6.09 14.58 16.36
N PHE A 328 -6.84 15.04 17.36
CA PHE A 328 -8.12 14.48 17.79
C PHE A 328 -9.29 15.06 16.97
N PHE A 329 -8.99 15.92 15.98
CA PHE A 329 -9.98 16.57 15.14
C PHE A 329 -11.04 17.37 15.92
N TYR A 330 -10.67 17.90 17.10
CA TYR A 330 -11.58 18.68 17.97
C TYR A 330 -12.86 17.91 18.36
N LEU A 331 -12.79 16.58 18.40
CA LEU A 331 -13.94 15.74 18.74
C LEU A 331 -14.07 15.60 20.26
N SER A 332 -15.06 16.27 20.83
CA SER A 332 -15.48 16.05 22.22
C SER A 332 -16.41 14.84 22.32
N GLY A 333 -16.36 14.13 23.44
CA GLY A 333 -17.19 12.97 23.70
C GLY A 333 -16.45 11.82 24.37
N ARG A 334 -17.03 10.62 24.28
CA ARG A 334 -16.50 9.42 24.92
C ARG A 334 -15.39 8.80 24.06
N TYR A 335 -14.24 8.57 24.68
CA TYR A 335 -13.13 7.81 24.13
C TYR A 335 -12.90 6.55 24.95
N ASP A 336 -13.05 5.38 24.34
CA ASP A 336 -12.69 4.12 24.97
C ASP A 336 -11.16 3.96 24.99
N ILE A 337 -10.64 3.49 26.12
CA ILE A 337 -9.21 3.36 26.40
C ILE A 337 -8.84 1.88 26.31
N GLN A 338 -7.90 1.55 25.43
CA GLN A 338 -7.38 0.20 25.27
C GLN A 338 -5.85 0.19 25.42
N LEU A 339 -5.32 -0.72 26.22
CA LEU A 339 -3.89 -0.92 26.40
C LEU A 339 -3.49 -2.28 25.83
N SER A 340 -2.49 -2.27 24.95
CA SER A 340 -1.90 -3.47 24.36
C SER A 340 -0.42 -3.56 24.72
N ILE A 341 -0.01 -4.66 25.33
CA ILE A 341 1.38 -4.96 25.66
C ILE A 341 1.69 -6.36 25.14
N GLY A 342 2.75 -6.49 24.32
CA GLY A 342 3.11 -7.76 23.72
C GLY A 342 4.57 -7.90 23.34
N ASP A 343 5.08 -9.12 23.52
CA ASP A 343 6.38 -9.58 23.02
C ASP A 343 6.32 -11.08 22.71
N ALA A 344 7.15 -11.56 21.78
CA ALA A 344 7.30 -12.98 21.49
C ALA A 344 7.83 -13.79 22.69
N VAL A 345 8.48 -13.13 23.65
CA VAL A 345 9.00 -13.74 24.88
C VAL A 345 8.12 -13.49 26.13
N MET A 346 6.94 -12.89 25.95
CA MET A 346 6.00 -12.59 27.04
C MET A 346 4.74 -13.47 26.93
N GLU A 347 4.58 -14.40 27.89
CA GLU A 347 3.50 -15.40 27.87
C GLU A 347 2.13 -14.81 28.18
N ASN A 348 2.09 -13.77 29.00
CA ASN A 348 0.89 -13.03 29.39
C ASN A 348 0.73 -11.74 28.57
N SER A 349 1.07 -11.76 27.28
CA SER A 349 0.78 -10.66 26.35
C SER A 349 -0.74 -10.43 26.28
N PHE A 350 -1.18 -9.17 26.26
CA PHE A 350 -2.61 -8.86 26.35
C PHE A 350 -2.99 -7.61 25.54
N CYS A 351 -4.28 -7.57 25.18
CA CYS A 351 -4.97 -6.39 24.69
C CYS A 351 -6.22 -6.23 25.55
N GLN A 352 -6.25 -5.20 26.40
CA GLN A 352 -7.29 -5.04 27.40
C GLN A 352 -7.93 -3.66 27.26
N ASP A 353 -9.26 -3.65 27.25
CA ASP A 353 -10.05 -2.44 27.39
C ASP A 353 -10.04 -2.03 28.87
N LEU A 354 -9.58 -0.82 29.14
CA LEU A 354 -9.45 -0.29 30.49
C LEU A 354 -10.70 0.47 30.94
N GLY A 355 -11.54 0.91 30.00
CA GLY A 355 -12.71 1.74 30.25
C GLY A 355 -12.78 2.92 29.30
N HIS A 356 -13.21 4.10 29.76
CA HIS A 356 -13.38 5.29 28.93
C HIS A 356 -12.92 6.59 29.61
N VAL A 357 -12.61 7.58 28.79
CA VAL A 357 -12.44 8.98 29.18
C VAL A 357 -13.42 9.86 28.40
N GLU A 358 -14.18 10.68 29.11
CA GLU A 358 -14.98 11.74 28.51
C GLU A 358 -14.09 12.97 28.28
N LEU A 359 -13.92 13.35 27.02
CA LEU A 359 -13.07 14.49 26.63
C LEU A 359 -13.92 15.71 26.25
N ASP A 360 -13.62 16.83 26.88
CA ASP A 360 -14.17 18.15 26.54
C ASP A 360 -13.11 19.01 25.83
N LEU A 361 -13.13 18.93 24.50
CA LEU A 361 -12.25 19.66 23.59
C LEU A 361 -12.93 20.95 23.07
N PRO A 362 -12.16 21.99 22.72
CA PRO A 362 -12.73 23.22 22.17
C PRO A 362 -13.38 22.97 20.81
N GLU A 363 -14.28 23.88 20.42
CA GLU A 363 -14.91 23.82 19.10
C GLU A 363 -13.88 23.93 17.96
N ALA A 364 -14.12 23.17 16.89
CA ALA A 364 -13.24 23.13 15.74
C ALA A 364 -13.26 24.48 14.98
N PRO A 365 -12.09 25.10 14.70
CA PRO A 365 -12.03 26.26 13.81
C PRO A 365 -12.49 25.88 12.39
N GLU A 366 -12.96 26.86 11.60
CA GLU A 366 -13.54 26.60 10.26
C GLU A 366 -12.63 25.80 9.31
N LYS A 367 -11.31 25.92 9.47
CA LYS A 367 -10.28 25.23 8.67
C LYS A 367 -9.67 24.01 9.36
N ALA A 368 -10.27 23.53 10.45
CA ALA A 368 -9.75 22.41 11.19
C ALA A 368 -9.68 21.14 10.32
N PRO A 369 -8.65 20.30 10.51
CA PRO A 369 -8.64 18.96 9.95
C PRO A 369 -9.86 18.19 10.49
N ARG A 370 -10.53 17.46 9.61
CA ARG A 370 -11.64 16.56 9.97
C ARG A 370 -11.17 15.12 9.85
N PRO A 371 -11.74 14.17 10.63
CA PRO A 371 -11.45 12.77 10.45
C PRO A 371 -11.76 12.38 9.00
N ALA A 372 -10.99 11.46 8.44
CA ALA A 372 -11.39 10.83 7.19
C ALA A 372 -12.79 10.24 7.39
N ALA A 373 -13.73 10.57 6.52
CA ALA A 373 -15.07 9.98 6.59
C ALA A 373 -14.92 8.46 6.55
N GLN A 374 -15.21 7.79 7.66
CA GLN A 374 -15.33 6.35 7.64
C GLN A 374 -16.56 6.05 6.78
N PRO A 375 -16.40 5.32 5.66
CA PRO A 375 -17.56 4.95 4.88
C PRO A 375 -18.39 3.97 5.73
N ASP A 376 -19.68 4.26 5.89
CA ASP A 376 -20.65 3.37 6.56
C ASP A 376 -20.68 1.96 5.90
N ASP A 377 -20.23 1.88 4.65
CA ASP A 377 -20.01 0.66 3.89
C ASP A 377 -18.71 0.77 3.05
N PRO A 378 -17.70 -0.10 3.23
CA PRO A 378 -16.45 -0.12 2.43
C PRO A 378 -16.67 -0.12 0.91
N PHE A 379 -17.81 -0.63 0.45
CA PHE A 379 -18.17 -0.68 -0.98
C PHE A 379 -18.80 0.61 -1.50
N SER A 380 -19.30 1.50 -0.63
CA SER A 380 -19.89 2.79 -1.01
C SER A 380 -18.91 3.71 -1.76
N LYS A 381 -17.60 3.58 -1.50
CA LYS A 381 -16.53 4.30 -2.21
C LYS A 381 -16.51 3.98 -3.72
N TYR A 382 -16.99 2.81 -4.11
CA TYR A 382 -17.04 2.34 -5.49
C TYR A 382 -18.45 2.51 -6.11
N GLY A 383 -19.38 3.17 -5.41
CA GLY A 383 -20.72 3.45 -5.90
C GLY A 383 -20.76 4.52 -6.99
N PRO A 384 -21.81 4.53 -7.84
CA PRO A 384 -22.01 5.59 -8.83
C PRO A 384 -22.19 6.95 -8.12
N LYS A 385 -21.48 7.97 -8.61
CA LYS A 385 -21.65 9.36 -8.14
C LYS A 385 -22.93 9.96 -8.73
N ALA A 386 -23.43 11.01 -8.09
CA ALA A 386 -24.58 11.76 -8.59
C ALA A 386 -24.36 12.28 -10.02
N GLU A 387 -25.38 12.17 -10.86
CA GLU A 387 -25.37 12.66 -12.24
C GLU A 387 -25.30 14.19 -12.27
N ILE A 388 -24.45 14.75 -13.14
CA ILE A 388 -24.31 16.19 -13.32
C ILE A 388 -25.10 16.61 -14.57
N SER A 389 -26.18 17.39 -14.40
CA SER A 389 -26.95 17.97 -15.50
C SER A 389 -26.53 19.40 -15.80
N HIS A 390 -26.19 19.70 -17.06
CA HIS A 390 -25.86 21.07 -17.49
C HIS A 390 -27.12 21.96 -17.52
N ILE A 391 -27.13 23.03 -16.74
CA ILE A 391 -28.22 24.01 -16.69
C ILE A 391 -27.98 25.09 -17.75
N PHE A 392 -28.80 25.10 -18.80
CA PHE A 392 -28.77 26.16 -19.81
C PHE A 392 -29.35 27.47 -19.26
N ARG A 393 -28.86 28.61 -19.78
CA ARG A 393 -29.46 29.91 -19.48
C ARG A 393 -30.90 29.93 -19.98
N ALA A 394 -31.83 30.39 -19.14
CA ALA A 394 -33.21 30.60 -19.56
C ALA A 394 -33.27 31.68 -20.66
N PRO A 395 -34.08 31.50 -21.71
CA PRO A 395 -34.28 32.53 -22.72
C PRO A 395 -34.92 33.77 -22.11
N GLU A 396 -34.55 34.95 -22.62
CA GLU A 396 -35.13 36.21 -22.18
C GLU A 396 -36.64 36.25 -22.46
N LYS A 397 -37.40 36.80 -21.50
CA LYS A 397 -38.86 36.89 -21.61
C LYS A 397 -39.25 37.95 -22.63
N ARG A 398 -39.96 37.55 -23.69
CA ARG A 398 -40.54 38.47 -24.68
C ARG A 398 -41.83 39.11 -24.15
N PRO A 399 -42.16 40.36 -24.55
CA PRO A 399 -43.44 40.98 -24.22
C PRO A 399 -44.62 40.22 -24.85
N SER A 400 -45.82 40.40 -24.31
CA SER A 400 -47.04 39.80 -24.86
C SER A 400 -47.37 40.38 -26.23
N GLU A 401 -47.85 39.54 -27.15
CA GLU A 401 -48.22 39.91 -28.53
C GLU A 401 -49.24 41.06 -28.56
N ASN A 402 -50.28 41.00 -27.73
CA ASN A 402 -51.32 42.02 -27.66
C ASN A 402 -50.77 43.42 -27.36
N LEU A 403 -49.77 43.51 -26.48
CA LEU A 403 -49.10 44.77 -26.16
C LEU A 403 -48.33 45.29 -27.37
N SER A 404 -47.60 44.41 -28.06
CA SER A 404 -46.86 44.78 -29.28
C SER A 404 -47.79 45.27 -30.40
N LEU A 405 -48.93 44.63 -30.60
CA LEU A 405 -49.93 45.02 -31.60
C LEU A 405 -50.61 46.35 -31.26
N ALA A 406 -50.90 46.60 -29.97
CA ALA A 406 -51.46 47.88 -29.53
C ALA A 406 -50.51 49.06 -29.84
N PHE A 407 -49.22 48.90 -29.56
CA PHE A 407 -48.23 49.93 -29.89
C PHE A 407 -48.03 50.11 -31.40
N LEU A 408 -48.09 49.04 -32.20
CA LEU A 408 -48.07 49.13 -33.66
C LEU A 408 -49.23 49.99 -34.18
N ALA A 409 -50.46 49.74 -33.70
CA ALA A 409 -51.62 50.54 -34.07
C ALA A 409 -51.45 52.02 -33.66
N LEU A 410 -50.91 52.27 -32.46
CA LEU A 410 -50.62 53.63 -31.98
C LEU A 410 -49.58 54.33 -32.86
N THR A 411 -48.56 53.63 -33.37
CA THR A 411 -47.55 54.19 -34.29
C THR A 411 -48.14 54.55 -35.67
N LEU A 412 -49.16 53.83 -36.14
CA LEU A 412 -49.84 54.12 -37.41
C LEU A 412 -50.84 55.28 -37.33
N LEU A 413 -51.31 55.62 -36.12
CA LEU A 413 -52.34 56.63 -35.91
C LEU A 413 -51.93 58.06 -36.36
N PRO A 414 -50.71 58.55 -36.08
CA PRO A 414 -50.24 59.83 -36.62
C PRO A 414 -50.20 59.86 -38.15
N PHE A 415 -49.85 58.75 -38.81
CA PHE A 415 -49.82 58.66 -40.27
C PHE A 415 -51.23 58.77 -40.87
N LEU A 416 -52.22 58.08 -40.26
CA LEU A 416 -53.61 58.23 -40.67
C LEU A 416 -54.13 59.65 -40.44
N GLY A 417 -53.79 60.26 -39.30
CA GLY A 417 -54.08 61.66 -39.01
C GLY A 417 -53.50 62.62 -40.05
N PHE A 418 -52.26 62.39 -40.47
CA PHE A 418 -51.61 63.15 -41.56
C PHE A 418 -52.39 63.04 -42.88
N LEU A 419 -52.79 61.83 -43.29
CA LEU A 419 -53.60 61.63 -44.50
C LEU A 419 -54.95 62.36 -44.45
N VAL A 420 -55.66 62.28 -43.32
CA VAL A 420 -56.92 63.01 -43.11
C VAL A 420 -56.67 64.52 -43.14
N GLY A 421 -55.56 64.98 -42.56
CA GLY A 421 -55.13 66.37 -42.61
C GLY A 421 -54.92 66.89 -44.04
N LEU A 422 -54.23 66.12 -44.90
CA LEU A 422 -54.03 66.45 -46.31
C LEU A 422 -55.36 66.62 -47.05
N LEU A 423 -56.32 65.72 -46.80
CA LEU A 423 -57.66 65.79 -47.40
C LEU A 423 -58.41 67.05 -46.95
N LYS A 424 -58.37 67.38 -45.66
CA LYS A 424 -59.03 68.59 -45.12
C LYS A 424 -58.39 69.90 -45.62
N LEU A 425 -57.09 69.90 -45.85
CA LEU A 425 -56.35 71.06 -46.38
C LEU A 425 -56.53 71.24 -47.90
N GLY A 426 -57.18 70.30 -48.60
CA GLY A 426 -57.42 70.40 -50.05
C GLY A 426 -56.15 70.26 -50.89
N VAL A 427 -55.13 69.57 -50.37
CA VAL A 427 -53.88 69.29 -51.09
C VAL A 427 -54.21 68.51 -52.37
N ASN A 428 -53.75 69.01 -53.51
CA ASN A 428 -54.08 68.47 -54.82
C ASN A 428 -52.82 68.36 -55.69
N LEU A 429 -52.92 67.62 -56.79
CA LEU A 429 -51.83 67.40 -57.75
C LEU A 429 -52.00 68.22 -59.04
N LYS A 430 -52.73 69.34 -58.99
CA LYS A 430 -53.06 70.15 -60.19
C LYS A 430 -51.84 70.74 -60.89
N ASN A 431 -50.72 70.90 -60.19
CA ASN A 431 -49.47 71.43 -60.72
C ASN A 431 -48.59 70.36 -61.40
N PHE A 432 -49.10 69.14 -61.61
CA PHE A 432 -48.37 68.13 -62.37
C PHE A 432 -48.23 68.58 -63.84
N PRO A 433 -47.06 68.44 -64.50
CA PRO A 433 -46.88 68.96 -65.85
C PRO A 433 -47.82 68.30 -66.86
N SER A 434 -48.56 69.10 -67.64
CA SER A 434 -49.48 68.60 -68.67
C SER A 434 -48.82 68.37 -70.03
N ALA A 435 -47.64 68.96 -70.26
CA ALA A 435 -46.91 68.80 -71.52
C ALA A 435 -46.22 67.41 -71.59
N PRO A 436 -46.22 66.71 -72.74
CA PRO A 436 -45.79 65.31 -72.83
C PRO A 436 -44.37 65.03 -72.31
N VAL A 437 -43.41 65.90 -72.66
CA VAL A 437 -41.99 65.70 -72.31
C VAL A 437 -41.74 65.95 -70.81
N PRO A 438 -42.14 67.09 -70.20
CA PRO A 438 -42.05 67.27 -68.75
C PRO A 438 -42.87 66.26 -67.94
N ALA A 439 -44.05 65.85 -68.43
CA ALA A 439 -44.87 64.82 -67.76
C ALA A 439 -44.14 63.48 -67.69
N MET A 440 -43.50 63.07 -68.79
CA MET A 440 -42.69 61.84 -68.83
C MET A 440 -41.54 61.88 -67.82
N PHE A 441 -40.77 62.98 -67.75
CA PHE A 441 -39.71 63.12 -66.76
C PHE A 441 -40.26 63.16 -65.32
N ALA A 442 -41.40 63.80 -65.08
CA ALA A 442 -42.04 63.79 -63.76
C ALA A 442 -42.45 62.38 -63.32
N ILE A 443 -43.04 61.59 -64.22
CA ILE A 443 -43.42 60.20 -63.95
C ILE A 443 -42.18 59.34 -63.66
N LEU A 444 -41.16 59.39 -64.54
CA LEU A 444 -39.93 58.62 -64.34
C LEU A 444 -39.24 58.99 -63.01
N PHE A 445 -39.29 60.26 -62.60
CA PHE A 445 -38.69 60.71 -61.35
C PHE A 445 -39.40 60.10 -60.14
N HIS A 446 -40.74 60.13 -60.11
CA HIS A 446 -41.52 59.56 -59.00
C HIS A 446 -41.46 58.02 -58.98
N VAL A 447 -41.50 57.36 -60.14
CA VAL A 447 -41.30 55.91 -60.25
C VAL A 447 -39.91 55.53 -59.76
N GLY A 448 -38.88 56.32 -60.10
CA GLY A 448 -37.53 56.12 -59.64
C GLY A 448 -37.37 56.27 -58.12
N ILE A 449 -37.99 57.29 -57.51
CA ILE A 449 -38.06 57.43 -56.04
C ILE A 449 -38.77 56.23 -55.40
N GLY A 450 -39.93 55.84 -55.94
CA GLY A 450 -40.66 54.66 -55.49
C GLY A 450 -39.83 53.38 -55.58
N SER A 451 -39.03 53.24 -56.64
CA SER A 451 -38.14 52.10 -56.85
C SER A 451 -36.98 52.07 -55.84
N ILE A 452 -36.43 53.24 -55.45
CA ILE A 452 -35.43 53.34 -54.39
C ILE A 452 -36.04 52.93 -53.03
N LEU A 453 -37.25 53.41 -52.71
CA LEU A 453 -37.93 53.02 -51.47
C LEU A 453 -38.25 51.51 -51.43
N ALA A 454 -38.67 50.94 -52.55
CA ALA A 454 -38.88 49.50 -52.68
C ALA A 454 -37.57 48.72 -52.51
N LEU A 455 -36.46 49.22 -53.08
CA LEU A 455 -35.14 48.63 -52.89
C LEU A 455 -34.73 48.62 -51.42
N TYR A 456 -35.02 49.67 -50.65
CA TYR A 456 -34.78 49.68 -49.20
C TYR A 456 -35.65 48.69 -48.43
N ALA A 457 -36.91 48.51 -48.82
CA ALA A 457 -37.75 47.46 -48.25
C ALA A 457 -37.20 46.06 -48.57
N LEU A 458 -36.71 45.83 -49.79
CA LEU A 458 -36.08 44.57 -50.18
C LEU A 458 -34.75 44.32 -49.45
N PHE A 459 -33.96 45.37 -49.18
CA PHE A 459 -32.77 45.31 -48.33
C PHE A 459 -33.12 44.88 -46.91
N TRP A 460 -34.18 45.45 -46.32
CA TRP A 460 -34.63 45.06 -44.99
C TRP A 460 -35.11 43.60 -44.92
N LEU A 461 -35.76 43.10 -45.99
CA LEU A 461 -36.32 41.75 -46.01
C LEU A 461 -35.30 40.66 -46.38
N LYS A 462 -34.40 40.92 -47.35
CA LYS A 462 -33.61 39.83 -47.95
C LYS A 462 -32.29 40.24 -48.63
N LEU A 463 -32.18 41.41 -49.25
CA LEU A 463 -30.99 41.75 -50.03
C LEU A 463 -29.79 42.04 -49.13
N ASP A 464 -28.60 41.62 -49.57
CA ASP A 464 -27.36 42.02 -48.94
C ASP A 464 -26.99 43.48 -49.26
N LEU A 465 -26.05 44.03 -48.48
CA LEU A 465 -25.62 45.41 -48.59
C LEU A 465 -24.99 45.74 -49.96
N PHE A 466 -24.17 44.86 -50.52
CA PHE A 466 -23.42 45.14 -51.75
C PHE A 466 -24.31 45.10 -52.99
N THR A 467 -25.25 44.15 -53.05
CA THR A 467 -26.27 44.05 -54.10
C THR A 467 -27.18 45.27 -54.06
N THR A 468 -27.62 45.67 -52.86
CA THR A 468 -28.41 46.88 -52.66
C THR A 468 -27.66 48.12 -53.12
N LEU A 469 -26.38 48.26 -52.75
CA LEU A 469 -25.57 49.43 -53.10
C LEU A 469 -25.29 49.52 -54.61
N LYS A 470 -25.07 48.40 -55.29
CA LYS A 470 -24.92 48.35 -56.76
C LYS A 470 -26.20 48.79 -57.46
N ALA A 471 -27.35 48.24 -57.05
CA ALA A 471 -28.66 48.61 -57.61
C ALA A 471 -28.99 50.07 -57.34
N LEU A 472 -28.74 50.54 -56.11
CA LEU A 472 -28.93 51.93 -55.71
C LEU A 472 -28.01 52.89 -56.48
N GLY A 473 -26.76 52.50 -56.75
CA GLY A 473 -25.82 53.29 -57.54
C GLY A 473 -26.34 53.53 -58.96
N LEU A 474 -26.79 52.48 -59.65
CA LEU A 474 -27.37 52.60 -61.00
C LEU A 474 -28.68 53.40 -61.00
N LEU A 475 -29.59 53.06 -60.08
CA LEU A 475 -30.90 53.70 -59.96
C LEU A 475 -30.75 55.17 -59.52
N GLY A 476 -29.79 55.48 -58.65
CA GLY A 476 -29.50 56.82 -58.16
C GLY A 476 -29.01 57.76 -59.27
N VAL A 477 -28.10 57.30 -60.14
CA VAL A 477 -27.66 58.07 -61.31
C VAL A 477 -28.85 58.35 -62.24
N PHE A 478 -29.70 57.35 -62.48
CA PHE A 478 -30.91 57.52 -63.29
C PHE A 478 -31.88 58.56 -62.69
N VAL A 479 -32.20 58.43 -61.39
CA VAL A 479 -33.11 59.35 -60.69
C VAL A 479 -32.53 60.76 -60.64
N MET A 480 -31.21 60.92 -60.46
CA MET A 480 -30.54 62.22 -60.48
C MET A 480 -30.72 62.92 -61.83
N PHE A 481 -30.53 62.22 -62.95
CA PHE A 481 -30.68 62.81 -64.29
C PHE A 481 -32.11 63.24 -64.57
N VAL A 482 -33.08 62.34 -64.35
CA VAL A 482 -34.50 62.61 -64.60
C VAL A 482 -35.00 63.71 -63.66
N GLY A 483 -34.59 63.67 -62.39
CA GLY A 483 -34.88 64.68 -61.37
C GLY A 483 -34.36 66.06 -61.74
N HIS A 484 -33.11 66.16 -62.22
CA HIS A 484 -32.55 67.42 -62.70
C HIS A 484 -33.40 68.01 -63.84
N ARG A 485 -33.80 67.20 -64.82
CA ARG A 485 -34.63 67.66 -65.96
C ARG A 485 -35.98 68.23 -65.51
N ILE A 486 -36.70 67.55 -64.61
CA ILE A 486 -38.00 68.04 -64.15
C ILE A 486 -37.89 69.24 -63.21
N LEU A 487 -36.90 69.26 -62.30
CA LEU A 487 -36.67 70.39 -61.41
C LEU A 487 -36.23 71.65 -62.17
N SER A 488 -35.37 71.51 -63.18
CA SER A 488 -35.00 72.61 -64.07
C SER A 488 -36.20 73.15 -64.86
N HIS A 489 -37.08 72.26 -65.35
CA HIS A 489 -38.32 72.68 -65.99
C HIS A 489 -39.20 73.50 -65.02
N LEU A 490 -39.47 72.98 -63.82
CA LEU A 490 -40.26 73.69 -62.80
C LEU A 490 -39.65 75.05 -62.42
N ALA A 491 -38.33 75.13 -62.27
CA ALA A 491 -37.62 76.38 -62.01
C ALA A 491 -37.81 77.39 -63.15
N SER A 492 -37.70 76.94 -64.41
CA SER A 492 -37.90 77.79 -65.59
C SER A 492 -39.35 78.24 -65.78
N THR A 493 -40.34 77.40 -65.45
CA THR A 493 -41.76 77.78 -65.49
C THR A 493 -42.07 78.79 -64.37
N SER A 494 -41.50 78.58 -63.18
CA SER A 494 -41.63 79.49 -62.04
C SER A 494 -40.98 80.85 -62.30
N SER A 495 -39.80 80.90 -62.92
CA SER A 495 -39.16 82.17 -63.30
C SER A 495 -39.96 82.91 -64.36
N LYS A 496 -40.50 82.19 -65.37
CA LYS A 496 -41.40 82.77 -66.38
C LYS A 496 -42.69 83.33 -65.78
N LEU A 497 -43.27 82.67 -64.76
CA LEU A 497 -44.47 83.11 -64.06
C LEU A 497 -44.23 84.28 -63.10
N LYS A 498 -42.98 84.51 -62.66
CA LYS A 498 -42.57 85.68 -61.86
C LYS A 498 -42.18 86.89 -62.72
N SER A 499 -41.79 86.66 -63.97
CA SER A 499 -41.44 87.70 -64.95
C SER A 499 -42.61 88.11 -65.87
N ALA A 500 -43.74 87.42 -65.77
CA ALA A 500 -45.02 87.73 -66.40
C ALA A 500 -45.99 88.21 -65.32
#